data_AF-A0A1G6FA86-F1
#
_entry.id   AF-A0A1G6FA86-F1
#
_cell.length_a   1.000
_cell.length_b   1.000
_cell.length_c   1.000
_cell.angle_alpha   90.00
_cell.angle_beta   90.00
_cell.angle_gamma   90.00
#
_symmetry.space_group_name_H-M   'P 1'
#
loop_
_entity.id
_entity.type
_entity.pdbx_description
1 polymer ?
#
loop_
_entity_poly.entity_id
_entity_poly.type
_entity_poly.pdbx_seq_one_letter_code
_entity_poly.pdbx_strand_id
1 'polypeptide(L)'
;MGSGFKCFCDKCGYSFDAMFGIGMMGFMVREKETKKMRAGKYGEQGKRFFMEHPDGSVTTNYVVVKCTSCGEFHNVYDFDLQIPEPKMEKSKQNLKEALDRGDPEACKLPKEHVERILNRTYYVTKEKYEHKCKKCGGKAEIVENFENLVQAGKIDCPRCENRLSTSDYILWD
;
A
#
# COMPACT_ATOMS: atom_id res chain seq x y z
N MET A 1 -13.32 -0.39 0.97
CA MET A 1 -13.71 -0.25 2.39
C MET A 1 -12.47 -0.28 3.26
N GLY A 2 -12.42 0.58 4.26
CA GLY A 2 -11.46 0.49 5.36
C GLY A 2 -12.18 0.16 6.67
N SER A 3 -11.41 -0.35 7.61
CA SER A 3 -11.88 -0.71 8.95
C SER A 3 -10.84 -0.34 9.98
N GLY A 4 -11.27 -0.15 11.21
CA GLY A 4 -10.39 0.23 12.30
C GLY A 4 -11.06 0.06 13.63
N PHE A 5 -10.27 0.21 14.68
CA PHE A 5 -10.74 0.14 16.06
C PHE A 5 -9.74 0.84 16.95
N LYS A 6 -10.19 1.25 18.13
CA LYS A 6 -9.33 1.86 19.13
C LYS A 6 -8.62 0.77 19.94
N CYS A 7 -7.30 0.86 20.04
CA CYS A 7 -6.51 0.14 21.02
C CYS A 7 -6.30 1.01 22.25
N PHE A 8 -6.38 0.43 23.44
CA PHE A 8 -6.05 1.15 24.68
C PHE A 8 -5.41 0.25 25.74
N CYS A 9 -4.66 0.86 26.64
CA CYS A 9 -4.02 0.19 27.77
C CYS A 9 -4.67 0.64 29.08
N ASP A 10 -5.32 -0.29 29.77
CA ASP A 10 -5.99 -0.04 31.06
C ASP A 10 -5.05 0.38 32.18
N LYS A 11 -3.75 0.04 32.07
CA LYS A 11 -2.76 0.34 33.12
C LYS A 11 -2.19 1.75 33.03
N CYS A 12 -1.91 2.25 31.83
CA CYS A 12 -1.18 3.51 31.64
C CYS A 12 -1.91 4.55 30.78
N GLY A 13 -3.11 4.23 30.30
CA GLY A 13 -3.93 5.14 29.49
C GLY A 13 -3.41 5.37 28.06
N TYR A 14 -2.41 4.60 27.62
CA TYR A 14 -1.99 4.62 26.20
C TYR A 14 -3.19 4.30 25.31
N SER A 15 -3.35 5.04 24.21
CA SER A 15 -4.34 4.74 23.19
C SER A 15 -3.80 4.98 21.78
N PHE A 16 -4.33 4.21 20.83
CA PHE A 16 -3.95 4.25 19.43
C PHE A 16 -5.12 3.76 18.58
N ASP A 17 -5.56 4.57 17.62
CA ASP A 17 -6.58 4.16 16.67
C ASP A 17 -5.91 3.35 15.55
N ALA A 18 -6.19 2.05 15.48
CA ALA A 18 -5.66 1.18 14.43
C ALA A 18 -6.53 1.29 13.18
N MET A 19 -5.93 1.61 12.04
CA MET A 19 -6.65 1.85 10.78
C MET A 19 -6.16 0.90 9.68
N PHE A 20 -7.08 0.34 8.91
CA PHE A 20 -6.82 -0.64 7.84
C PHE A 20 -7.58 -0.31 6.56
N GLY A 21 -6.97 -0.64 5.42
CA GLY A 21 -7.56 -0.40 4.09
C GLY A 21 -7.52 1.08 3.69
N ILE A 22 -8.15 1.45 2.58
CA ILE A 22 -8.07 2.82 2.02
C ILE A 22 -9.42 3.40 1.60
N GLY A 23 -10.49 2.61 1.70
CA GLY A 23 -11.81 3.03 1.23
C GLY A 23 -11.94 3.08 -0.31
N MET A 24 -13.02 3.67 -0.79
CA MET A 24 -13.37 3.94 -2.19
C MET A 24 -12.45 4.99 -2.84
N MET A 25 -11.84 5.87 -2.05
CA MET A 25 -10.94 6.94 -2.54
C MET A 25 -9.52 6.44 -2.88
N GLY A 26 -9.31 5.12 -2.88
CA GLY A 26 -7.99 4.51 -3.01
C GLY A 26 -7.20 4.92 -4.26
N PHE A 27 -7.88 5.18 -5.38
CA PHE A 27 -7.22 5.59 -6.62
C PHE A 27 -6.61 7.00 -6.51
N MET A 28 -7.32 7.96 -5.89
CA MET A 28 -6.81 9.31 -5.71
C MET A 28 -5.66 9.35 -4.71
N VAL A 29 -5.78 8.58 -3.63
CA VAL A 29 -4.71 8.48 -2.63
C VAL A 29 -3.47 7.89 -3.27
N ARG A 30 -3.61 6.80 -4.05
CA ARG A 30 -2.50 6.22 -4.82
C ARG A 30 -1.81 7.25 -5.69
N GLU A 31 -2.55 7.97 -6.54
CA GLU A 31 -1.98 8.98 -7.42
C GLU A 31 -1.22 10.06 -6.64
N LYS A 32 -1.81 10.55 -5.54
CA LYS A 32 -1.22 11.55 -4.67
C LYS A 32 0.07 11.06 -4.02
N GLU A 33 0.07 9.84 -3.49
CA GLU A 33 1.24 9.27 -2.81
C GLU A 33 2.36 8.91 -3.78
N THR A 34 2.04 8.41 -4.98
CA THR A 34 3.02 8.23 -6.06
C THR A 34 3.72 9.55 -6.42
N LYS A 35 2.95 10.65 -6.57
CA LYS A 35 3.54 11.98 -6.86
C LYS A 35 4.46 12.46 -5.73
N LYS A 36 4.05 12.30 -4.46
CA LYS A 36 4.88 12.65 -3.31
C LYS A 36 6.16 11.82 -3.24
N MET A 37 6.08 10.52 -3.52
CA MET A 37 7.23 9.62 -3.51
C MET A 37 8.23 9.96 -4.61
N ARG A 38 7.75 10.24 -5.81
CA ARG A 38 8.56 10.76 -6.92
C ARG A 38 9.24 12.08 -6.58
N ALA A 39 8.57 12.97 -5.84
CA ALA A 39 9.13 14.22 -5.34
C ALA A 39 10.10 14.03 -4.15
N GLY A 40 10.39 12.80 -3.72
CA GLY A 40 11.34 12.50 -2.65
C GLY A 40 10.82 12.73 -1.23
N LYS A 41 9.50 12.95 -1.04
CA LYS A 41 8.91 13.15 0.29
C LYS A 41 9.04 11.93 1.21
N TYR A 42 9.27 10.76 0.62
CA TYR A 42 9.45 9.48 1.30
C TYR A 42 10.93 9.04 1.32
N GLY A 43 11.86 9.98 1.14
CA GLY A 43 13.30 9.71 1.15
C GLY A 43 13.83 9.09 -0.14
N GLU A 44 15.11 8.72 -0.10
CA GLU A 44 15.87 8.36 -1.30
C GLU A 44 15.46 7.03 -1.94
N GLN A 45 14.96 6.05 -1.17
CA GLN A 45 14.50 4.78 -1.73
C GLN A 45 13.40 5.01 -2.78
N GLY A 46 12.34 5.71 -2.41
CA GLY A 46 11.24 6.02 -3.32
C GLY A 46 11.67 6.93 -4.47
N LYS A 47 12.51 7.93 -4.20
CA LYS A 47 13.04 8.83 -5.23
C LYS A 47 13.85 8.06 -6.29
N ARG A 48 14.78 7.20 -5.86
CA ARG A 48 15.59 6.34 -6.74
C ARG A 48 14.69 5.42 -7.56
N PHE A 49 13.76 4.73 -6.90
CA PHE A 49 12.82 3.82 -7.58
C PHE A 49 12.08 4.51 -8.74
N PHE A 50 11.55 5.71 -8.52
CA PHE A 50 10.81 6.44 -9.55
C PHE A 50 11.70 7.11 -10.61
N MET A 51 12.99 7.27 -10.37
CA MET A 51 13.94 7.64 -11.44
C MET A 51 14.21 6.46 -12.39
N GLU A 52 14.31 5.25 -11.84
CA GLU A 52 14.53 4.01 -12.61
C GLU A 52 13.24 3.50 -13.28
N HIS A 53 12.10 3.74 -12.65
CA HIS A 53 10.78 3.29 -13.10
C HIS A 53 9.76 4.44 -13.14
N PRO A 54 9.83 5.34 -14.15
CA PRO A 54 8.96 6.51 -14.25
C PRO A 54 7.46 6.20 -14.41
N ASP A 55 7.13 5.00 -14.86
CA ASP A 55 5.78 4.44 -15.03
C ASP A 55 5.31 3.59 -13.83
N GLY A 56 6.15 3.49 -12.80
CA GLY A 56 5.84 2.78 -11.58
C GLY A 56 4.66 3.36 -10.81
N SER A 57 4.20 2.61 -9.81
CA SER A 57 3.11 2.98 -8.91
C SER A 57 3.44 2.51 -7.48
N VAL A 58 2.62 2.91 -6.50
CA VAL A 58 2.66 2.32 -5.16
C VAL A 58 1.33 1.71 -4.75
N THR A 59 1.34 0.73 -3.84
CA THR A 59 0.14 0.40 -3.04
C THR A 59 -0.10 1.44 -1.97
N THR A 60 -1.31 1.49 -1.40
CA THR A 60 -1.68 2.54 -0.44
C THR A 60 -2.65 2.06 0.64
N ASN A 61 -2.71 0.77 0.97
CA ASN A 61 -3.59 0.32 2.05
C ASN A 61 -3.08 0.82 3.40
N TYR A 62 -3.94 1.33 4.29
CA TYR A 62 -3.51 1.58 5.66
C TYR A 62 -3.12 0.26 6.34
N VAL A 63 -1.99 0.32 7.04
CA VAL A 63 -1.47 -0.74 7.90
C VAL A 63 -0.91 -0.13 9.18
N VAL A 64 -0.82 -0.96 10.21
CA VAL A 64 -0.16 -0.62 11.47
C VAL A 64 1.29 -1.06 11.42
N VAL A 65 2.21 -0.14 11.68
CA VAL A 65 3.62 -0.43 11.89
C VAL A 65 4.00 -0.26 13.36
N LYS A 66 4.97 -1.04 13.83
CA LYS A 66 5.61 -0.89 15.14
C LYS A 66 7.05 -0.44 14.95
N CYS A 67 7.45 0.62 15.66
CA CYS A 67 8.86 1.01 15.68
C CYS A 67 9.71 -0.03 16.42
N THR A 68 10.80 -0.49 15.80
CA THR A 68 11.71 -1.46 16.43
C THR A 68 12.57 -0.83 17.53
N SER A 69 12.73 0.50 17.54
CA SER A 69 13.54 1.21 18.53
C SER A 69 12.75 1.72 19.74
N CYS A 70 11.58 2.36 19.53
CA CYS A 70 10.80 2.97 20.61
C CYS A 70 9.47 2.27 20.89
N GLY A 71 9.13 1.21 20.15
CA GLY A 71 7.91 0.43 20.32
C GLY A 71 6.62 1.11 19.86
N GLU A 72 6.63 2.41 19.55
CA GLU A 72 5.44 3.17 19.18
C GLU A 72 4.74 2.61 17.94
N PHE A 73 3.41 2.58 17.97
CA PHE A 73 2.57 2.18 16.84
C PHE A 73 2.19 3.39 15.97
N HIS A 74 2.12 3.18 14.67
CA HIS A 74 1.69 4.20 13.72
C HIS A 74 0.85 3.60 12.61
N ASN A 75 -0.17 4.35 12.15
CA ASN A 75 -0.79 4.11 10.86
C ASN A 75 0.07 4.71 9.76
N VAL A 76 0.35 3.91 8.75
CA VAL A 76 1.02 4.31 7.50
C VAL A 76 0.32 3.64 6.33
N TYR A 77 0.59 4.11 5.12
CA TYR A 77 0.25 3.34 3.92
C TYR A 77 1.32 2.28 3.71
N ASP A 78 0.91 1.04 3.46
CA ASP A 78 1.79 -0.01 2.95
C ASP A 78 2.17 0.32 1.51
N PHE A 79 3.44 0.67 1.31
CA PHE A 79 4.00 1.06 0.04
C PHE A 79 4.80 -0.08 -0.56
N ASP A 80 4.15 -0.91 -1.36
CA ASP A 80 4.84 -1.72 -2.36
C ASP A 80 5.20 -0.83 -3.53
N LEU A 81 6.47 -0.84 -3.92
CA LEU A 81 6.95 -0.15 -5.11
C LEU A 81 6.71 -1.08 -6.30
N GLN A 82 5.82 -0.68 -7.20
CA GLN A 82 5.31 -1.52 -8.28
C GLN A 82 5.71 -1.01 -9.65
N ILE A 83 5.95 -1.92 -10.58
CA ILE A 83 6.20 -1.62 -11.99
C ILE A 83 5.11 -2.28 -12.85
N PRO A 84 4.82 -1.75 -14.06
CA PRO A 84 3.98 -2.45 -15.02
C PRO A 84 4.51 -3.86 -15.30
N GLU A 85 3.62 -4.84 -15.34
CA GLU A 85 3.99 -6.24 -15.49
C GLU A 85 4.61 -6.48 -16.88
N PRO A 86 5.89 -6.86 -16.98
CA PRO A 86 6.60 -6.87 -18.27
C PRO A 86 5.96 -7.82 -19.31
N LYS A 87 5.41 -8.95 -18.85
CA LYS A 87 4.73 -9.91 -19.73
C LYS A 87 3.44 -9.33 -20.31
N MET A 88 2.68 -8.59 -19.50
CA MET A 88 1.42 -7.97 -19.94
C MET A 88 1.68 -6.79 -20.86
N GLU A 89 2.68 -5.96 -20.56
CA GLU A 89 3.08 -4.86 -21.42
C GLU A 89 3.58 -5.35 -22.79
N LYS A 90 4.36 -6.44 -22.81
CA LYS A 90 4.77 -7.08 -24.08
C LYS A 90 3.55 -7.58 -24.87
N SER A 91 2.58 -8.20 -24.22
CA SER A 91 1.35 -8.67 -24.88
C SER A 91 0.52 -7.52 -25.45
N LYS A 92 0.41 -6.39 -24.74
CA LYS A 92 -0.25 -5.18 -25.25
C LYS A 92 0.45 -4.63 -26.48
N GLN A 93 1.78 -4.54 -26.42
CA GLN A 93 2.59 -4.04 -27.53
C GLN A 93 2.42 -4.92 -28.77
N ASN A 94 2.47 -6.25 -28.61
CA ASN A 94 2.23 -7.19 -29.69
C ASN A 94 0.82 -7.03 -30.30
N LEU A 95 -0.21 -6.87 -29.47
CA LEU A 95 -1.59 -6.65 -29.93
C LEU A 95 -1.70 -5.34 -30.71
N LYS A 96 -1.10 -4.26 -30.21
CA LYS A 96 -1.08 -2.96 -30.89
C LYS A 96 -0.43 -3.06 -32.27
N GLU A 97 0.74 -3.69 -32.36
CA GLU A 97 1.43 -3.91 -33.63
C GLU A 97 0.65 -4.80 -34.60
N ALA A 98 -0.05 -5.83 -34.09
CA ALA A 98 -0.90 -6.69 -34.92
C ALA A 98 -2.07 -5.89 -35.52
N LEU A 99 -2.72 -5.04 -34.74
CA LEU A 99 -3.78 -4.14 -35.21
C LEU A 99 -3.27 -3.14 -36.24
N ASP A 100 -2.11 -2.52 -35.98
CA ASP A 100 -1.49 -1.54 -36.89
C ASP A 100 -1.12 -2.17 -38.25
N ARG A 101 -0.78 -3.46 -38.28
CA ARG A 101 -0.50 -4.24 -39.50
C ARG A 101 -1.76 -4.81 -40.18
N GLY A 102 -2.94 -4.65 -39.58
CA GLY A 102 -4.18 -5.23 -40.10
C GLY A 102 -4.26 -6.76 -39.98
N ASP A 103 -3.64 -7.35 -38.94
CA ASP A 103 -3.68 -8.79 -38.70
C ASP A 103 -5.14 -9.31 -38.63
N PRO A 104 -5.53 -10.32 -39.42
CA PRO A 104 -6.91 -10.79 -39.49
C PRO A 104 -7.47 -11.31 -38.16
N GLU A 105 -6.66 -11.90 -37.29
CA GLU A 105 -7.12 -12.41 -36.00
C GLU A 105 -7.27 -11.27 -34.98
N ALA A 106 -6.34 -10.32 -34.97
CA ALA A 106 -6.44 -9.13 -34.13
C ALA A 106 -7.65 -8.24 -34.52
N CYS A 107 -7.89 -8.05 -35.82
CA CYS A 107 -8.99 -7.24 -36.34
C CYS A 107 -10.38 -7.87 -36.14
N LYS A 108 -10.47 -9.18 -35.88
CA LYS A 108 -11.73 -9.86 -35.51
C LYS A 108 -12.16 -9.58 -34.07
N LEU A 109 -11.26 -9.06 -33.23
CA LEU A 109 -11.57 -8.78 -31.83
C LEU A 109 -12.56 -7.60 -31.73
N PRO A 110 -13.57 -7.69 -30.83
CA PRO A 110 -14.45 -6.55 -30.56
C PRO A 110 -13.67 -5.34 -30.07
N LYS A 111 -14.00 -4.13 -30.56
CA LYS A 111 -13.31 -2.88 -30.20
C LYS A 111 -13.21 -2.65 -28.69
N GLU A 112 -14.31 -2.87 -27.96
CA GLU A 112 -14.34 -2.74 -26.50
C GLU A 112 -13.37 -3.70 -25.80
N HIS A 113 -13.19 -4.91 -26.35
CA HIS A 113 -12.25 -5.89 -25.81
C HIS A 113 -10.81 -5.40 -25.99
N VAL A 114 -10.50 -4.88 -27.19
CA VAL A 114 -9.18 -4.32 -27.52
C VAL A 114 -8.87 -3.14 -26.60
N GLU A 115 -9.78 -2.18 -26.48
CA GLU A 115 -9.62 -1.01 -25.60
C GLU A 115 -9.38 -1.44 -24.15
N ARG A 116 -10.13 -2.41 -23.64
CA ARG A 116 -9.94 -2.94 -22.28
C ARG A 116 -8.55 -3.54 -22.08
N ILE A 117 -8.00 -4.26 -23.07
CA ILE A 117 -6.64 -4.80 -22.96
C ILE A 117 -5.61 -3.69 -22.98
N LEU A 118 -5.71 -2.77 -23.96
CA LEU A 118 -4.72 -1.72 -24.16
C LEU A 118 -4.69 -0.71 -23.01
N ASN A 119 -5.85 -0.39 -22.43
CA ASN A 119 -5.96 0.61 -21.36
C ASN A 119 -5.68 0.05 -19.95
N ARG A 120 -5.59 -1.28 -19.77
CA ARG A 120 -5.46 -1.88 -18.43
C ARG A 120 -4.01 -2.17 -18.08
N THR A 121 -3.43 -1.41 -17.15
CA THR A 121 -2.08 -1.69 -16.62
C THR A 121 -2.15 -2.65 -15.45
N TYR A 122 -1.41 -3.76 -15.57
CA TYR A 122 -1.19 -4.70 -14.48
C TYR A 122 0.13 -4.34 -13.82
N TYR A 123 0.15 -4.33 -12.49
CA TYR A 123 1.32 -3.97 -11.71
C TYR A 123 1.81 -5.18 -10.93
N VAL A 124 3.12 -5.31 -10.81
CA VAL A 124 3.79 -6.29 -9.97
C VAL A 124 4.68 -5.58 -8.96
N THR A 125 4.71 -6.06 -7.72
CA THR A 125 5.60 -5.54 -6.69
C THR A 125 7.05 -5.86 -7.06
N LYS A 126 7.87 -4.82 -7.12
CA LYS A 126 9.31 -4.89 -7.42
C LYS A 126 10.14 -4.80 -6.15
N GLU A 127 9.74 -3.93 -5.22
CA GLU A 127 10.45 -3.67 -3.96
C GLU A 127 9.43 -3.32 -2.85
N LYS A 128 9.73 -3.70 -1.61
CA LYS A 128 8.98 -3.28 -0.42
C LYS A 128 9.58 -1.99 0.14
N TYR A 129 8.76 -0.99 0.43
CA TYR A 129 9.23 0.26 1.02
C TYR A 129 9.62 0.09 2.49
N GLU A 130 10.73 0.71 2.89
CA GLU A 130 11.21 0.68 4.27
C GLU A 130 10.57 1.79 5.11
N HIS A 131 9.63 1.40 5.97
CA HIS A 131 8.95 2.36 6.85
C HIS A 131 9.86 2.89 7.97
N LYS A 132 9.68 4.18 8.28
CA LYS A 132 10.35 4.88 9.37
C LYS A 132 9.35 5.34 10.42
N CYS A 133 9.77 5.27 11.68
CA CYS A 133 9.01 5.74 12.82
C CYS A 133 8.84 7.27 12.77
N LYS A 134 7.60 7.74 12.93
CA LYS A 134 7.29 9.17 12.95
C LYS A 134 7.81 9.88 14.21
N LYS A 135 8.03 9.13 15.29
CA LYS A 135 8.48 9.65 16.59
C LYS A 135 10.00 9.79 16.68
N CYS A 136 10.75 8.74 16.34
CA CYS A 136 12.22 8.73 16.52
C CYS A 136 13.03 8.59 15.22
N GLY A 137 12.38 8.42 14.06
CA GLY A 137 13.05 8.23 12.77
C GLY A 137 13.67 6.84 12.57
N GLY A 138 13.65 5.97 13.58
CA GLY A 138 14.13 4.59 13.51
C GLY A 138 13.30 3.70 12.58
N LYS A 139 13.74 2.47 12.35
CA LYS A 139 13.01 1.49 11.53
C LYS A 139 11.64 1.18 12.14
N ALA A 140 10.63 1.04 11.28
CA ALA A 140 9.31 0.58 11.66
C ALA A 140 8.91 -0.60 10.75
N GLU A 141 8.31 -1.62 11.35
CA GLU A 141 7.94 -2.85 10.66
C GLU A 141 6.42 -3.01 10.69
N ILE A 142 5.86 -3.48 9.58
CA ILE A 142 4.42 -3.78 9.48
C ILE A 142 4.11 -4.92 10.44
N VAL A 143 3.07 -4.74 11.24
CA VAL A 143 2.56 -5.79 12.11
C VAL A 143 1.47 -6.54 11.36
N GLU A 144 1.88 -7.61 10.67
CA GLU A 144 0.97 -8.48 9.92
C GLU A 144 -0.15 -9.01 10.81
N ASN A 145 -1.39 -9.00 10.31
CA ASN A 145 -2.57 -9.45 11.03
C ASN A 145 -2.77 -8.76 12.39
N PHE A 146 -2.45 -7.47 12.50
CA PHE A 146 -2.55 -6.71 13.75
C PHE A 146 -3.90 -6.88 14.46
N GLU A 147 -5.01 -6.83 13.71
CA GLU A 147 -6.37 -7.04 14.24
C GLU A 147 -6.52 -8.38 14.97
N ASN A 148 -6.12 -9.48 14.32
CA ASN A 148 -6.19 -10.80 14.93
C ASN A 148 -5.27 -10.91 16.15
N LEU A 149 -4.09 -10.29 16.10
CA LEU A 149 -3.12 -10.32 17.20
C LEU A 149 -3.64 -9.58 18.42
N VAL A 150 -4.24 -8.40 18.25
CA VAL A 150 -4.76 -7.63 19.39
C VAL A 150 -6.00 -8.28 19.99
N GLN A 151 -6.91 -8.82 19.17
CA GLN A 151 -8.08 -9.56 19.65
C GLN A 151 -7.69 -10.83 20.41
N ALA A 152 -6.59 -11.47 20.02
CA ALA A 152 -6.01 -12.61 20.74
C ALA A 152 -5.19 -12.20 21.98
N GLY A 153 -5.14 -10.91 22.34
CA GLY A 153 -4.37 -10.41 23.49
C GLY A 153 -2.85 -10.57 23.33
N LYS A 154 -2.34 -10.58 22.08
CA LYS A 154 -0.92 -10.79 21.76
C LYS A 154 -0.14 -9.50 21.49
N ILE A 155 -0.80 -8.35 21.56
CA ILE A 155 -0.16 -7.05 21.36
C ILE A 155 0.04 -6.36 22.72
N ASP A 156 1.29 -6.02 23.01
CA ASP A 156 1.69 -5.34 24.22
C ASP A 156 1.72 -3.81 24.06
N CYS A 157 1.35 -3.13 25.14
CA CYS A 157 1.46 -1.69 25.26
C CYS A 157 2.94 -1.27 25.16
N PRO A 158 3.28 -0.32 24.29
CA PRO A 158 4.67 0.08 24.09
C PRO A 158 5.26 0.87 25.26
N ARG A 159 4.45 1.25 26.25
CA ARG A 159 4.87 2.07 27.40
C ARG A 159 5.06 1.29 28.70
N CYS A 160 4.27 0.23 28.91
CA CYS A 160 4.25 -0.48 30.18
C CYS A 160 4.04 -2.00 30.05
N GLU A 161 4.12 -2.52 28.81
CA GLU A 161 4.09 -3.95 28.47
C GLU A 161 2.81 -4.70 28.88
N ASN A 162 1.78 -3.99 29.35
CA ASN A 162 0.47 -4.58 29.59
C ASN A 162 -0.22 -4.90 28.26
N ARG A 163 -1.07 -5.94 28.22
CA ARG A 163 -1.87 -6.24 27.02
C ARG A 163 -2.76 -5.07 26.64
N LEU A 164 -2.88 -4.82 25.34
CA LEU A 164 -3.83 -3.85 24.81
C LEU A 164 -5.23 -4.47 24.70
N SER A 165 -6.23 -3.68 25.08
CA SER A 165 -7.66 -3.92 24.89
C SER A 165 -8.13 -3.18 23.63
N THR A 166 -9.27 -3.59 23.07
CA THR A 166 -9.88 -2.91 21.90
C THR A 166 -11.28 -2.40 22.18
N SER A 167 -11.66 -1.30 21.55
CA SER A 167 -13.02 -0.73 21.57
C SER A 167 -13.34 -0.03 20.24
N ASP A 168 -14.58 0.44 20.11
CA ASP A 168 -15.00 1.42 19.09
C ASP A 168 -14.63 1.01 17.65
N TYR A 169 -15.35 0.02 17.12
CA TYR A 169 -15.13 -0.43 15.75
C TYR A 169 -15.60 0.64 14.74
N ILE A 170 -14.74 0.98 13.80
CA ILE A 170 -14.95 2.01 12.78
C ILE A 170 -14.91 1.33 11.42
N LEU A 171 -15.88 1.67 10.56
CA LEU A 171 -15.90 1.28 9.16
C LEU A 171 -15.96 2.56 8.33
N TRP A 172 -15.25 2.59 7.21
CA TRP A 172 -15.29 3.72 6.29
C TRP A 172 -15.11 3.32 4.83
N ASP A 173 -15.45 4.27 3.98
CA ASP A 173 -15.24 4.28 2.54
C ASP A 173 -14.37 5.47 2.13
#